data_AF-A0AAV4NQG3-F1
#
_entry.id   AF-A0AAV4NQG3-F1
#
_cell.length_a   1.000
_cell.length_b   1.000
_cell.length_c   1.000
_cell.angle_alpha   90.00
_cell.angle_beta   90.00
_cell.angle_gamma   90.00
#
_symmetry.space_group_name_H-M   'P 1'
#
loop_
_entity.id
_entity.type
_entity.pdbx_description
1 polymer ?
#
loop_
_entity_poly.entity_id
_entity_poly.type
_entity_poly.pdbx_seq_one_letter_code
_entity_poly.pdbx_strand_id
1 'polypeptide(L)'
;MLIYLLAAAFVLDTAFSNSIADQYLDNIIYGPLEKEIKTMNLDPAPLPDFEIPFKYELGFIPISGKVNFMNGIFNGLSRIKRLGECQWPETILKEMQLECGLNFHGMDIVYDGKARLDQIPLPIPFQVTGYVNESHARSMISGVPTSFNGNLKLFEITKFGDVNIRFSNLGLFQPVYNAVEEKVRERVKAELVTIITTMFPIAFKTAISQVKLPGWG
;
A
#
# COMPACT_ATOMS: atom_id res chain seq x y z
N MET A 1 -19.20 -42.23 -23.45
CA MET A 1 -19.01 -42.20 -21.97
C MET A 1 -17.56 -42.03 -21.52
N LEU A 2 -16.56 -41.99 -22.42
CA LEU A 2 -15.14 -41.81 -22.06
C LEU A 2 -14.67 -40.33 -22.01
N ILE A 3 -15.41 -39.42 -22.67
CA ILE A 3 -15.02 -38.00 -22.80
C ILE A 3 -15.28 -37.21 -21.49
N TYR A 4 -16.29 -37.58 -20.71
CA TYR A 4 -16.61 -36.90 -19.44
C TYR A 4 -15.64 -37.22 -18.29
N LEU A 5 -14.92 -38.36 -18.35
CA LEU A 5 -13.93 -38.74 -17.34
C LEU A 5 -12.59 -38.00 -17.49
N LEU A 6 -12.24 -37.56 -18.69
CA LEU A 6 -11.02 -36.78 -18.96
C LEU A 6 -11.18 -35.29 -18.56
N ALA A 7 -12.39 -34.74 -18.63
CA ALA A 7 -12.66 -33.36 -18.21
C ALA A 7 -12.58 -33.16 -16.69
N ALA A 8 -12.93 -34.19 -15.90
CA ALA A 8 -12.88 -34.11 -14.44
C ALA A 8 -11.45 -34.11 -13.87
N ALA A 9 -10.51 -34.78 -14.54
CA ALA A 9 -9.10 -34.82 -14.11
C ALA A 9 -8.39 -33.46 -14.31
N PHE A 10 -8.71 -32.74 -15.40
CA PHE A 10 -8.10 -31.43 -15.67
C PHE A 10 -8.61 -30.31 -14.74
N VAL A 11 -9.85 -30.40 -14.24
CA VAL A 11 -10.43 -29.38 -13.34
C VAL A 11 -9.99 -29.60 -11.89
N LEU A 12 -9.65 -30.83 -11.51
CA LEU A 12 -9.13 -31.12 -10.16
C LEU A 12 -7.68 -30.65 -10.01
N ASP A 13 -6.86 -30.79 -11.04
CA ASP A 13 -5.44 -30.41 -10.97
C ASP A 13 -5.25 -28.90 -10.77
N THR A 14 -6.11 -28.07 -11.40
CA THR A 14 -6.05 -26.60 -11.23
C THR A 14 -6.50 -26.14 -9.84
N ALA A 15 -7.47 -26.84 -9.24
CA ALA A 15 -7.98 -26.48 -7.90
C ALA A 15 -6.99 -26.85 -6.78
N PHE A 16 -6.34 -28.02 -6.86
CA PHE A 16 -5.33 -28.43 -5.88
C PHE A 16 -4.05 -27.59 -5.98
N SER A 17 -3.65 -27.20 -7.18
CA SER A 17 -2.43 -26.44 -7.37
C SER A 17 -2.60 -24.98 -6.92
N ASN A 18 -3.70 -24.30 -7.27
CA ASN A 18 -3.99 -22.96 -6.76
C ASN A 18 -3.93 -22.88 -5.22
N SER A 19 -4.34 -23.95 -4.52
CA SER A 19 -4.22 -24.04 -3.07
C SER A 19 -2.78 -23.98 -2.54
N ILE A 20 -1.78 -24.52 -3.24
CA ILE A 20 -0.37 -24.53 -2.76
C ILE A 20 0.27 -23.16 -2.98
N ALA A 21 -0.01 -22.55 -4.13
CA ALA A 21 0.41 -21.20 -4.50
C ALA A 21 -0.12 -20.15 -3.50
N ASP A 22 -1.41 -20.27 -3.18
CA ASP A 22 -2.09 -19.47 -2.17
C ASP A 22 -1.47 -19.63 -0.78
N GLN A 23 -1.28 -20.88 -0.33
CA GLN A 23 -0.64 -21.16 0.96
C GLN A 23 0.78 -20.62 1.03
N TYR A 24 1.55 -20.69 -0.05
CA TYR A 24 2.89 -20.14 -0.11
C TYR A 24 2.88 -18.63 0.12
N LEU A 25 2.03 -17.88 -0.60
CA LEU A 25 1.91 -16.44 -0.40
C LEU A 25 1.39 -16.10 1.00
N ASP A 26 0.38 -16.80 1.48
CA ASP A 26 -0.19 -16.59 2.81
C ASP A 26 0.87 -16.82 3.91
N ASN A 27 1.72 -17.84 3.76
CA ASN A 27 2.85 -18.09 4.67
C ASN A 27 3.89 -16.96 4.65
N ILE A 28 4.11 -16.31 3.51
CA ILE A 28 4.97 -15.12 3.44
C ILE A 28 4.31 -13.94 4.17
N ILE A 29 3.05 -13.67 3.86
CA ILE A 29 2.29 -12.52 4.38
C ILE A 29 2.16 -12.59 5.90
N TYR A 30 1.68 -13.72 6.42
CA TYR A 30 1.42 -13.91 7.86
C TYR A 30 2.64 -14.40 8.65
N GLY A 31 3.75 -14.63 7.98
CA GLY A 31 5.02 -15.03 8.59
C GLY A 31 6.06 -13.91 8.55
N PRO A 32 7.07 -14.01 7.68
CA PRO A 32 8.21 -13.09 7.69
C PRO A 32 7.86 -11.66 7.24
N LEU A 33 6.85 -11.46 6.39
CA LEU A 33 6.58 -10.14 5.81
C LEU A 33 6.24 -9.07 6.87
N GLU A 34 5.36 -9.39 7.81
CA GLU A 34 5.01 -8.47 8.89
C GLU A 34 6.24 -8.04 9.69
N LYS A 35 7.15 -8.98 9.97
CA LYS A 35 8.41 -8.71 10.68
C LYS A 35 9.33 -7.79 9.88
N GLU A 36 9.48 -8.02 8.58
CA GLU A 36 10.33 -7.18 7.71
C GLU A 36 9.77 -5.75 7.59
N ILE A 37 8.44 -5.60 7.43
CA ILE A 37 7.76 -4.30 7.40
C ILE A 37 8.04 -3.50 8.67
N LYS A 38 7.92 -4.14 9.84
CA LYS A 38 8.19 -3.49 11.13
C LYS A 38 9.67 -3.18 11.32
N THR A 39 10.56 -4.09 10.93
CA THR A 39 12.02 -3.89 11.03
C THR A 39 12.50 -2.72 10.18
N MET A 40 11.86 -2.51 9.02
CA MET A 40 12.13 -1.38 8.13
C MET A 40 11.40 -0.09 8.51
N ASN A 41 10.67 -0.06 9.64
CA ASN A 41 9.82 1.06 10.06
C ASN A 41 8.85 1.51 8.94
N LEU A 42 8.20 0.54 8.29
CA LEU A 42 7.20 0.81 7.27
C LEU A 42 5.75 0.72 7.81
N ASP A 43 5.59 0.36 9.08
CA ASP A 43 4.31 0.40 9.79
C ASP A 43 4.53 0.54 11.31
N PRO A 44 4.46 1.76 11.88
CA PRO A 44 4.22 3.04 11.20
C PRO A 44 5.41 3.48 10.31
N ALA A 45 5.11 4.02 9.13
CA ALA A 45 6.07 4.70 8.28
C ALA A 45 6.01 6.23 8.49
N PRO A 46 7.16 6.91 8.66
CA PRO A 46 7.19 8.37 8.70
C PRO A 46 6.89 8.94 7.30
N LEU A 47 6.09 9.99 7.25
CA LEU A 47 5.84 10.78 6.05
C LEU A 47 6.53 12.15 6.17
N PRO A 48 7.07 12.70 5.08
CA PRO A 48 7.83 13.95 5.14
C PRO A 48 6.93 15.14 5.51
N ASP A 49 7.53 16.11 6.20
CA ASP A 49 6.93 17.41 6.44
C ASP A 49 6.82 18.20 5.12
N PHE A 50 5.75 19.00 4.98
CA PHE A 50 5.58 19.86 3.82
C PHE A 50 4.76 21.12 4.14
N GLU A 51 4.87 22.12 3.27
CA GLU A 51 4.14 23.38 3.38
C GLU A 51 3.29 23.62 2.13
N ILE A 52 2.06 24.09 2.32
CA ILE A 52 1.17 24.49 1.22
C ILE A 52 0.75 25.95 1.42
N PRO A 53 1.08 26.86 0.49
CA PRO A 53 0.53 28.20 0.48
C PRO A 53 -0.93 28.17 0.03
N PHE A 54 -1.75 29.05 0.61
CA PHE A 54 -3.15 29.21 0.26
C PHE A 54 -3.54 30.68 0.12
N LYS A 55 -4.59 30.92 -0.64
CA LYS A 55 -5.28 32.20 -0.76
C LYS A 55 -6.77 31.94 -0.94
N TYR A 56 -7.61 32.63 -0.20
CA TYR A 56 -9.06 32.61 -0.36
C TYR A 56 -9.66 33.98 -0.04
N GLU A 57 -10.92 34.19 -0.40
CA GLU A 57 -11.66 35.42 -0.10
C GLU A 57 -12.69 35.16 0.99
N LEU A 58 -12.68 35.98 2.03
CA LEU A 58 -13.74 36.03 3.04
C LEU A 58 -14.57 37.29 2.79
N GLY A 59 -15.60 37.18 1.96
CA GLY A 59 -16.30 38.35 1.41
C GLY A 59 -15.36 39.10 0.45
N PHE A 60 -15.07 40.38 0.76
CA PHE A 60 -14.16 41.21 -0.05
C PHE A 60 -12.73 41.29 0.51
N ILE A 61 -12.42 40.53 1.57
CA ILE A 61 -11.11 40.55 2.22
C ILE A 61 -10.29 39.37 1.69
N PRO A 62 -9.19 39.60 0.97
CA PRO A 62 -8.28 38.53 0.58
C PRO A 62 -7.51 38.04 1.81
N ILE A 63 -7.64 36.75 2.10
CA ILE A 63 -6.89 36.05 3.14
C ILE A 63 -5.84 35.17 2.46
N SER A 64 -4.62 35.24 2.94
CA SER A 64 -3.48 34.48 2.43
C SER A 64 -2.66 33.95 3.60
N GLY A 65 -1.90 32.89 3.32
CA GLY A 65 -1.07 32.29 4.32
C GLY A 65 -0.50 30.96 3.86
N LYS A 66 -0.09 30.15 4.82
CA LYS A 66 0.51 28.84 4.59
C LYS A 66 0.15 27.84 5.66
N VAL A 67 0.04 26.59 5.25
CA VAL A 67 -0.23 25.47 6.14
C VAL A 67 1.01 24.59 6.19
N ASN A 68 1.52 24.36 7.39
CA ASN A 68 2.62 23.43 7.65
C ASN A 68 2.03 22.11 8.12
N PHE A 69 2.39 21.02 7.44
CA PHE A 69 2.07 19.64 7.82
C PHE A 69 3.34 19.00 8.35
N MET A 70 3.25 18.49 9.58
CA MET A 70 4.38 18.00 10.36
C MET A 70 4.07 16.62 10.94
N ASN A 71 5.13 15.88 11.29
CA ASN A 71 5.04 14.62 12.03
C ASN A 71 4.10 13.61 11.36
N GLY A 72 4.19 13.51 10.03
CA GLY A 72 3.34 12.62 9.26
C GLY A 72 3.61 11.15 9.57
N ILE A 73 2.54 10.38 9.74
CA ILE A 73 2.61 8.93 9.98
C ILE A 73 1.64 8.21 9.05
N PHE A 74 2.12 7.17 8.40
CA PHE A 74 1.35 6.21 7.61
C PHE A 74 1.33 4.84 8.29
N ASN A 75 0.15 4.26 8.49
CA ASN A 75 -0.05 2.96 9.13
C ASN A 75 -0.80 2.00 8.21
N GLY A 76 -0.67 0.70 8.51
CA GLY A 76 -1.48 -0.36 7.93
C GLY A 76 -0.83 -1.12 6.78
N LEU A 77 0.43 -0.83 6.45
CA LEU A 77 1.16 -1.57 5.42
C LEU A 77 1.36 -3.06 5.79
N SER A 78 1.41 -3.38 7.08
CA SER A 78 1.48 -4.75 7.61
C SER A 78 0.16 -5.51 7.53
N ARG A 79 -0.97 -4.82 7.31
CA ARG A 79 -2.31 -5.42 7.21
C ARG A 79 -2.60 -5.99 5.82
N ILE A 80 -1.59 -6.21 4.99
CA ILE A 80 -1.76 -6.75 3.64
C ILE A 80 -2.37 -8.15 3.66
N LYS A 81 -3.19 -8.45 2.65
CA LYS A 81 -3.74 -9.79 2.40
C LYS A 81 -3.59 -10.16 0.94
N ARG A 82 -3.68 -11.46 0.65
CA ARG A 82 -3.80 -11.94 -0.73
C ARG A 82 -5.12 -11.48 -1.37
N LEU A 83 -5.08 -11.11 -2.65
CA LEU A 83 -6.23 -10.72 -3.45
C LEU A 83 -6.55 -11.84 -4.45
N GLY A 84 -7.58 -12.63 -4.14
CA GLY A 84 -7.99 -13.76 -4.99
C GLY A 84 -6.99 -14.91 -5.00
N GLU A 85 -7.21 -15.89 -5.87
CA GLU A 85 -6.28 -17.01 -6.06
C GLU A 85 -5.02 -16.55 -6.81
N CYS A 86 -3.87 -17.04 -6.39
CA CYS A 86 -2.65 -16.92 -7.17
C CYS A 86 -2.73 -17.82 -8.41
N GLN A 87 -2.21 -17.32 -9.53
CA GLN A 87 -2.14 -18.10 -10.76
C GLN A 87 -1.01 -19.13 -10.64
N TRP A 88 -1.34 -20.39 -10.89
CA TRP A 88 -0.38 -21.48 -10.83
C TRP A 88 0.79 -21.25 -11.78
N PRO A 89 2.02 -21.63 -11.38
CA PRO A 89 3.20 -21.42 -12.19
C PRO A 89 3.16 -21.95 -13.60
N GLU A 90 3.43 -21.03 -14.52
CA GLU A 90 4.04 -21.36 -15.79
C GLU A 90 5.50 -21.76 -15.52
N THR A 91 5.88 -22.97 -15.92
CA THR A 91 7.28 -23.36 -15.93
C THR A 91 7.93 -22.76 -17.17
N ILE A 92 8.59 -21.63 -16.99
CA ILE A 92 9.32 -20.95 -18.06
C ILE A 92 10.80 -21.22 -17.82
N LEU A 93 11.45 -21.93 -18.76
CA LEU A 93 12.91 -22.14 -18.75
C LEU A 93 13.44 -22.79 -17.45
N LYS A 94 12.67 -23.71 -16.83
CA LYS A 94 12.98 -24.38 -15.55
C LYS A 94 12.90 -23.47 -14.30
N GLU A 95 12.40 -22.26 -14.44
CA GLU A 95 11.96 -21.44 -13.30
C GLU A 95 10.46 -21.59 -13.10
N MET A 96 10.05 -21.72 -11.84
CA MET A 96 8.66 -21.62 -11.43
C MET A 96 8.32 -20.13 -11.27
N GLN A 97 7.23 -19.66 -11.88
CA GLN A 97 6.77 -18.27 -11.76
C GLN A 97 5.38 -18.21 -11.16
N LEU A 98 5.25 -17.70 -9.95
CA LEU A 98 3.99 -17.51 -9.26
C LEU A 98 3.51 -16.06 -9.43
N GLU A 99 2.29 -15.88 -9.91
CA GLU A 99 1.66 -14.57 -9.98
C GLU A 99 0.54 -14.45 -8.95
N CYS A 100 0.58 -13.41 -8.12
CA CYS A 100 -0.40 -13.20 -7.07
C CYS A 100 -0.85 -11.74 -6.97
N GLY A 101 -2.14 -11.55 -6.70
CA GLY A 101 -2.70 -10.28 -6.27
C GLY A 101 -2.49 -10.03 -4.77
N LEU A 102 -2.32 -8.77 -4.42
CA LEU A 102 -2.21 -8.28 -3.05
C LEU A 102 -3.23 -7.17 -2.80
N ASN A 103 -3.88 -7.18 -1.64
CA ASN A 103 -4.82 -6.17 -1.18
C ASN A 103 -4.25 -5.44 0.04
N PHE A 104 -4.00 -4.14 -0.12
CA PHE A 104 -3.67 -3.21 0.95
C PHE A 104 -4.96 -2.56 1.45
N HIS A 105 -5.31 -2.79 2.71
CA HIS A 105 -6.52 -2.29 3.33
C HIS A 105 -6.24 -1.76 4.74
N GLY A 106 -7.16 -0.91 5.23
CA GLY A 106 -6.98 -0.23 6.52
C GLY A 106 -5.69 0.58 6.50
N MET A 107 -5.50 1.43 5.50
CA MET A 107 -4.34 2.31 5.42
C MET A 107 -4.74 3.66 6.01
N ASP A 108 -4.04 4.09 7.05
CA ASP A 108 -4.39 5.29 7.82
C ASP A 108 -3.24 6.30 7.79
N ILE A 109 -3.58 7.58 7.73
CA ILE A 109 -2.62 8.69 7.70
C ILE A 109 -2.94 9.64 8.87
N VAL A 110 -1.91 10.11 9.56
CA VAL A 110 -2.02 11.16 10.57
C VAL A 110 -0.97 12.22 10.31
N TYR A 111 -1.34 13.49 10.45
CA TYR A 111 -0.43 14.64 10.41
C TYR A 111 -0.83 15.67 11.46
N ASP A 112 0.16 16.36 12.01
CA ASP A 112 -0.02 17.59 12.75
C ASP A 112 -0.05 18.78 11.78
N GLY A 113 -1.06 19.63 11.90
CA GLY A 113 -1.24 20.80 11.04
C GLY A 113 -1.05 22.11 11.80
N LYS A 114 -0.39 23.09 11.17
CA LYS A 114 -0.30 24.48 11.66
C LYS A 114 -0.56 25.47 10.51
N ALA A 115 -1.70 26.15 10.56
CA ALA A 115 -2.01 27.23 9.62
C ALA A 115 -1.47 28.56 10.15
N ARG A 116 -0.80 29.33 9.28
CA ARG A 116 -0.39 30.71 9.55
C ARG A 116 -1.07 31.60 8.51
N LEU A 117 -1.81 32.61 8.98
CA LEU A 117 -2.39 33.64 8.12
C LEU A 117 -1.47 34.84 8.16
N ASP A 118 -1.29 35.53 7.04
CA ASP A 118 -0.45 36.72 7.00
C ASP A 118 -1.00 37.84 7.89
N GLN A 119 -2.31 37.82 8.14
CA GLN A 119 -3.05 38.79 8.94
C GLN A 119 -3.06 38.47 10.45
N ILE A 120 -2.71 37.24 10.86
CA ILE A 120 -2.80 36.79 12.26
C ILE A 120 -1.44 36.26 12.73
N PRO A 121 -0.85 36.82 13.80
CA PRO A 121 0.49 36.44 14.23
C PRO A 121 0.57 35.02 14.85
N LEU A 122 -0.54 34.51 15.38
CA LEU A 122 -0.58 33.21 16.05
C LEU A 122 -0.93 32.08 15.07
N PRO A 123 -0.16 30.98 15.05
CA PRO A 123 -0.50 29.82 14.26
C PRO A 123 -1.74 29.12 14.84
N ILE A 124 -2.57 28.59 13.95
CA ILE A 124 -3.77 27.84 14.30
C ILE A 124 -3.42 26.35 14.18
N PRO A 125 -3.32 25.61 15.30
CA PRO A 125 -3.06 24.18 15.28
C PRO A 125 -4.32 23.41 14.89
N PHE A 126 -4.15 22.33 14.14
CA PHE A 126 -5.23 21.41 13.80
C PHE A 126 -4.65 20.01 13.57
N GLN A 127 -5.51 19.00 13.51
CA GLN A 127 -5.11 17.63 13.25
C GLN A 127 -5.63 17.18 11.89
N VAL A 128 -4.82 16.43 11.17
CA VAL A 128 -5.20 15.79 9.92
C VAL A 128 -5.23 14.30 10.12
N THR A 129 -6.36 13.68 9.80
CA THR A 129 -6.51 12.22 9.78
C THR A 129 -6.99 11.83 8.40
N GLY A 130 -6.46 10.76 7.84
CA GLY A 130 -6.93 10.24 6.56
C GLY A 130 -6.96 8.73 6.54
N TYR A 131 -7.71 8.20 5.58
CA TYR A 131 -7.70 6.79 5.25
C TYR A 131 -7.58 6.64 3.73
N VAL A 132 -6.96 5.55 3.31
CA VAL A 132 -6.86 5.19 1.90
C VAL A 132 -7.80 4.02 1.64
N ASN A 133 -8.62 4.15 0.60
CA ASN A 133 -9.44 3.04 0.13
C ASN A 133 -8.56 1.85 -0.30
N GLU A 134 -9.17 0.69 -0.47
CA GLU A 134 -8.44 -0.52 -0.87
C GLU A 134 -7.58 -0.29 -2.12
N SER A 135 -6.30 -0.64 -1.99
CA SER A 135 -5.31 -0.58 -3.06
C SER A 135 -4.85 -1.98 -3.40
N HIS A 136 -4.71 -2.26 -4.68
CA HIS A 136 -4.33 -3.57 -5.17
C HIS A 136 -2.96 -3.51 -5.83
N ALA A 137 -2.17 -4.57 -5.64
CA ALA A 137 -0.94 -4.78 -6.38
C ALA A 137 -0.91 -6.17 -6.99
N ARG A 138 -0.14 -6.30 -8.05
CA ARG A 138 0.25 -7.55 -8.68
C ARG A 138 1.70 -7.82 -8.34
N SER A 139 2.00 -9.08 -8.04
CA SER A 139 3.36 -9.53 -7.78
C SER A 139 3.69 -10.77 -8.61
N MET A 140 4.93 -10.86 -9.08
CA MET A 140 5.46 -12.05 -9.73
C MET A 140 6.67 -12.52 -8.94
N ILE A 141 6.58 -13.72 -8.40
CA ILE A 141 7.63 -14.38 -7.63
C ILE A 141 8.19 -15.50 -8.51
N SER A 142 9.51 -15.59 -8.66
CA SER A 142 10.10 -16.73 -9.35
C SER A 142 11.18 -17.40 -8.52
N GLY A 143 11.45 -18.66 -8.83
CA GLY A 143 12.66 -19.32 -8.38
C GLY A 143 12.82 -20.70 -8.99
N VAL A 144 13.95 -21.30 -8.68
CA VAL A 144 14.28 -22.64 -9.15
C VAL A 144 13.82 -23.64 -8.09
N PRO A 145 12.97 -24.63 -8.41
CA PRO A 145 12.48 -25.58 -7.42
C PRO A 145 13.61 -26.30 -6.64
N THR A 146 14.77 -26.50 -7.27
CA THR A 146 15.93 -27.15 -6.63
C THR A 146 16.68 -26.25 -5.64
N SER A 147 16.61 -24.93 -5.79
CA SER A 147 17.24 -23.99 -4.84
C SER A 147 16.32 -23.61 -3.69
N PHE A 148 15.02 -23.91 -3.80
CA PHE A 148 13.94 -23.54 -2.87
C PHE A 148 13.83 -22.05 -2.54
N ASN A 149 14.61 -21.19 -3.21
CA ASN A 149 14.69 -19.77 -2.92
C ASN A 149 13.82 -18.99 -3.91
N GLY A 150 12.76 -18.37 -3.38
CA GLY A 150 11.94 -17.42 -4.14
C GLY A 150 12.63 -16.06 -4.27
N ASN A 151 12.29 -15.35 -5.33
CA ASN A 151 12.71 -13.99 -5.57
C ASN A 151 11.58 -13.18 -6.22
N LEU A 152 11.33 -11.98 -5.72
CA LEU A 152 10.40 -11.03 -6.34
C LEU A 152 10.97 -10.53 -7.67
N LYS A 153 10.24 -10.75 -8.76
CA LYS A 153 10.59 -10.30 -10.12
C LYS A 153 9.82 -9.05 -10.52
N LEU A 154 8.54 -8.98 -10.17
CA LEU A 154 7.66 -7.84 -10.46
C LEU A 154 6.87 -7.49 -9.21
N PHE A 155 6.68 -6.20 -8.99
CA PHE A 155 5.70 -5.65 -8.09
C PHE A 155 5.12 -4.39 -8.73
N GLU A 156 3.81 -4.36 -8.91
CA GLU A 156 3.11 -3.28 -9.62
C GLU A 156 1.81 -2.95 -8.91
N ILE A 157 1.57 -1.68 -8.61
CA ILE A 157 0.25 -1.23 -8.12
C ILE A 157 -0.71 -1.23 -9.31
N THR A 158 -1.72 -2.09 -9.27
CA THR A 158 -2.74 -2.21 -10.33
C THR A 158 -3.92 -1.28 -10.09
N LYS A 159 -4.19 -0.94 -8.82
CA LYS A 159 -5.21 0.02 -8.40
C LYS A 159 -4.73 0.72 -7.14
N PHE A 160 -4.77 2.05 -7.14
CA PHE A 160 -4.55 2.82 -5.92
C PHE A 160 -5.86 3.45 -5.46
N GLY A 161 -6.28 3.15 -4.23
CA GLY A 161 -7.49 3.69 -3.63
C GLY A 161 -7.43 5.19 -3.40
N ASP A 162 -8.58 5.83 -3.37
CA ASP A 162 -8.68 7.26 -3.07
C ASP A 162 -8.21 7.56 -1.65
N VAL A 163 -7.51 8.68 -1.51
CA VAL A 163 -7.03 9.20 -0.23
C VAL A 163 -8.07 10.17 0.31
N ASN A 164 -8.73 9.79 1.40
CA ASN A 164 -9.75 10.59 2.05
C ASN A 164 -9.16 11.25 3.28
N ILE A 165 -9.17 12.57 3.34
CA ILE A 165 -8.52 13.34 4.41
C ILE A 165 -9.57 14.18 5.12
N ARG A 166 -9.45 14.26 6.45
CA ARG A 166 -10.29 15.07 7.34
C ARG A 166 -9.40 15.96 8.20
N PHE A 167 -9.84 17.19 8.35
CA PHE A 167 -9.17 18.19 9.16
C PHE A 167 -10.06 18.47 10.38
N SER A 168 -9.50 18.30 11.56
CA SER A 168 -10.20 18.48 12.84
C SER A 168 -9.75 19.77 13.50
N ASN A 169 -10.62 20.40 14.30
CA ASN A 169 -10.33 21.63 15.07
C ASN A 169 -10.10 22.90 14.21
N LEU A 170 -10.62 22.95 12.98
CA LEU A 170 -10.52 24.16 12.15
C LEU A 170 -11.51 25.27 12.54
N GLY A 171 -12.67 24.94 13.11
CA GLY A 171 -13.67 25.94 13.51
C GLY A 171 -14.03 26.89 12.38
N LEU A 172 -13.88 28.20 12.61
CA LEU A 172 -14.16 29.25 11.61
C LEU A 172 -13.18 29.26 10.42
N PHE A 173 -12.09 28.47 10.47
CA PHE A 173 -11.08 28.39 9.42
C PHE A 173 -11.31 27.27 8.41
N GLN A 174 -12.53 26.73 8.32
CA GLN A 174 -12.92 25.75 7.30
C GLN A 174 -12.56 26.14 5.85
N PRO A 175 -12.61 27.43 5.43
CA PRO A 175 -12.16 27.82 4.09
C PRO A 175 -10.68 27.49 3.79
N VAL A 176 -9.82 27.41 4.81
CA VAL A 176 -8.42 26.99 4.66
C VAL A 176 -8.35 25.55 4.15
N TYR A 177 -9.20 24.66 4.69
CA TYR A 177 -9.27 23.26 4.24
C TYR A 177 -9.61 23.18 2.75
N ASN A 178 -10.68 23.84 2.31
CA ASN A 178 -11.09 23.82 0.91
C ASN A 178 -9.98 24.31 -0.04
N ALA A 179 -9.14 25.23 0.44
CA ALA A 179 -8.04 25.79 -0.36
C ALA A 179 -6.82 24.86 -0.47
N VAL A 180 -6.65 23.89 0.45
CA VAL A 180 -5.46 23.03 0.50
C VAL A 180 -5.75 21.54 0.34
N GLU A 181 -6.99 21.10 0.52
CA GLU A 181 -7.36 19.68 0.58
C GLU A 181 -6.80 18.87 -0.59
N GLU A 182 -7.05 19.30 -1.82
CA GLU A 182 -6.64 18.55 -3.00
C GLU A 182 -5.11 18.44 -3.10
N LYS A 183 -4.40 19.53 -2.82
CA LYS A 183 -2.93 19.54 -2.81
C LYS A 183 -2.35 18.62 -1.73
N VAL A 184 -2.99 18.57 -0.56
CA VAL A 184 -2.61 17.65 0.52
C VAL A 184 -2.84 16.21 0.08
N ARG A 185 -4.01 15.93 -0.52
CA ARG A 185 -4.37 14.61 -1.03
C ARG A 185 -3.38 14.11 -2.07
N GLU A 186 -3.05 14.95 -3.06
CA GLU A 186 -2.06 14.64 -4.10
C GLU A 186 -0.67 14.38 -3.52
N ARG A 187 -0.22 15.25 -2.61
CA ARG A 187 1.10 15.12 -1.97
C ARG A 187 1.21 13.84 -1.17
N VAL A 188 0.22 13.56 -0.30
CA VAL A 188 0.17 12.34 0.50
C VAL A 188 0.10 11.12 -0.40
N LYS A 189 -0.74 11.12 -1.44
CA LYS A 189 -0.84 10.03 -2.41
C LYS A 189 0.50 9.71 -3.06
N ALA A 190 1.25 10.73 -3.49
CA ALA A 190 2.57 10.55 -4.11
C ALA A 190 3.58 9.88 -3.16
N GLU A 191 3.60 10.30 -1.88
CA GLU A 191 4.48 9.70 -0.87
C GLU A 191 4.09 8.25 -0.55
N LEU A 192 2.80 7.95 -0.43
CA LEU A 192 2.31 6.59 -0.20
C LEU A 192 2.62 5.65 -1.36
N VAL A 193 2.42 6.11 -2.61
CA VAL A 193 2.82 5.35 -3.80
C VAL A 193 4.32 5.09 -3.78
N THR A 194 5.13 6.07 -3.38
CA THR A 194 6.59 5.91 -3.26
C THR A 194 6.93 4.84 -2.23
N ILE A 195 6.37 4.88 -1.03
CA ILE A 195 6.61 3.87 0.02
C ILE A 195 6.22 2.46 -0.48
N ILE A 196 5.05 2.31 -1.10
CA ILE A 196 4.53 1.02 -1.56
C ILE A 196 5.32 0.49 -2.78
N THR A 197 5.84 1.35 -3.65
CA THR A 197 6.57 0.90 -4.86
C THR A 197 8.07 0.77 -4.67
N THR A 198 8.65 1.38 -3.63
CA THR A 198 10.11 1.38 -3.42
C THR A 198 10.53 0.60 -2.18
N MET A 199 9.88 0.84 -1.03
CA MET A 199 10.30 0.28 0.25
C MET A 199 9.62 -1.06 0.53
N PHE A 200 8.30 -1.14 0.29
CA PHE A 200 7.57 -2.39 0.48
C PHE A 200 8.13 -3.57 -0.32
N PRO A 201 8.51 -3.42 -1.62
CA PRO A 201 9.03 -4.55 -2.38
C PRO A 201 10.37 -5.07 -1.86
N ILE A 202 11.16 -4.24 -1.18
CA ILE A 202 12.39 -4.65 -0.50
C ILE A 202 12.05 -5.57 0.67
N ALA A 203 11.13 -5.14 1.56
CA ALA A 203 10.65 -5.96 2.66
C ALA A 203 10.04 -7.28 2.16
N PHE A 204 9.23 -7.20 1.10
CA PHE A 204 8.57 -8.35 0.50
C PHE A 204 9.54 -9.33 -0.13
N LYS A 205 10.53 -8.84 -0.88
CA LYS A 205 11.60 -9.68 -1.43
C LYS A 205 12.38 -10.41 -0.33
N THR A 206 12.72 -9.71 0.76
CA THR A 206 13.41 -10.32 1.91
C THR A 206 12.55 -11.40 2.55
N ALA A 207 11.25 -11.13 2.75
CA ALA A 207 10.30 -12.09 3.31
C ALA A 207 10.13 -13.34 2.42
N ILE A 208 10.03 -13.16 1.11
CA ILE A 208 9.95 -14.26 0.13
C ILE A 208 11.14 -15.21 0.26
N SER A 209 12.35 -14.67 0.47
CA SER A 209 13.56 -15.49 0.60
C SER A 209 13.61 -16.35 1.88
N GLN A 210 12.72 -16.08 2.85
CA GLN A 210 12.62 -16.83 4.11
C GLN A 210 11.62 -17.99 4.05
N VAL A 211 10.81 -18.07 2.99
CA VAL A 211 9.83 -19.15 2.80
C VAL A 211 10.27 -20.01 1.61
N LYS A 212 10.41 -21.31 1.84
CA LYS A 212 10.77 -22.26 0.79
C LYS A 212 9.69 -22.28 -0.29
N LEU A 213 10.11 -22.13 -1.55
CA LEU A 213 9.21 -22.35 -2.68
C LEU A 213 8.63 -23.77 -2.61
N PRO A 214 7.34 -23.96 -2.95
CA PRO A 214 6.76 -25.28 -3.04
C PRO A 214 7.52 -26.08 -4.12
N GLY A 215 8.08 -27.22 -3.72
CA GLY A 215 8.72 -28.16 -4.64
C GLY A 215 7.69 -28.98 -5.39
N TRP A 216 8.10 -29.58 -6.51
CA TRP A 216 7.35 -30.66 -7.14
C TRP A 216 7.52 -31.90 -6.26
N GLY A 217 6.41 -32.39 -5.68
CA GLY A 217 6.33 -33.71 -5.06
C GLY A 217 6.15 -34.80 -6.11
#